data_AF-A0A969PHA9-F1
#
_entry.id   AF-A0A969PHA9-F1
#
_cell.length_a   1.000
_cell.length_b   1.000
_cell.length_c   1.000
_cell.angle_alpha   90.00
_cell.angle_beta   90.00
_cell.angle_gamma   90.00
#
_symmetry.space_group_name_H-M   'P 1'
#
loop_
_entity.id
_entity.type
_entity.pdbx_description
1 polymer ?
#
loop_
_entity_poly.entity_id
_entity_poly.type
_entity_poly.pdbx_seq_one_letter_code
_entity_poly.pdbx_strand_id
1 'polypeptide(L)' 'MHIKQANYQADFTSIETIRRLVFQEEQGVPSDIEFDGLDETAQHLLAYLDDRAVGTIRMRYLKPNLAK' A
#
# COMPACT_ATOMS: atom_id res chain seq x y z
N MET A 1 -13.61 -3.24 -12.28
CA MET A 1 -12.77 -3.28 -11.07
C MET A 1 -11.87 -4.50 -11.11
N HIS A 2 -10.57 -4.36 -10.87
CA HIS A 2 -9.63 -5.48 -10.82
C HIS A 2 -8.54 -5.25 -9.76
N ILE A 3 -7.89 -6.32 -9.31
CA ILE A 3 -6.75 -6.27 -8.37
C ILE A 3 -5.50 -6.74 -9.10
N LYS A 4 -4.38 -6.05 -8.88
CA LYS A 4 -3.06 -6.41 -9.42
C LYS A 4 -2.04 -6.45 -8.29
N GLN A 5 -1.10 -7.39 -8.36
CA GLN A 5 0.10 -7.32 -7.53
C GLN A 5 0.97 -6.16 -8.00
N ALA A 6 1.23 -5.22 -7.10
CA ALA A 6 2.00 -4.03 -7.40
C ALA A 6 3.50 -4.36 -7.43
N ASN A 7 4.21 -3.71 -8.35
CA ASN A 7 5.65 -3.58 -8.26
C ASN A 7 5.92 -2.38 -7.36
N TYR A 8 6.44 -2.60 -6.16
CA TYR A 8 6.58 -1.53 -5.16
C TYR A 8 7.29 -0.29 -5.71
N GLN A 9 8.39 -0.45 -6.44
CA GLN A 9 9.16 0.67 -6.97
C GLN A 9 8.43 1.44 -8.09
N ALA A 10 7.83 0.71 -9.04
CA ALA A 10 7.15 1.32 -10.19
C ALA A 10 5.79 1.93 -9.81
N ASP A 11 5.11 1.32 -8.84
CA ASP A 11 3.77 1.70 -8.41
C ASP A 11 3.78 2.55 -7.11
N PHE A 12 4.96 2.91 -6.58
CA PHE A 12 5.14 3.60 -5.30
C PHE A 12 4.27 4.85 -5.18
N THR A 13 4.26 5.71 -6.19
CA THR A 13 3.48 6.96 -6.18
C THR A 13 1.98 6.70 -6.01
N SER A 14 1.44 5.63 -6.59
CA SER A 14 0.03 5.26 -6.41
C SER A 14 -0.23 4.75 -5.00
N ILE A 15 0.67 3.91 -4.47
CA ILE A 15 0.60 3.39 -3.10
C ILE A 15 0.66 4.54 -2.08
N GLU A 16 1.66 5.42 -2.19
CA GLU A 16 1.85 6.58 -1.33
C GLU A 16 0.66 7.53 -1.41
N THR A 17 0.18 7.87 -2.61
CA THR A 17 -0.96 8.78 -2.77
C THR A 17 -2.20 8.28 -2.03
N ILE A 18 -2.55 6.99 -2.20
CA ILE A 18 -3.72 6.39 -1.57
C ILE A 18 -3.55 6.36 -0.05
N ARG A 19 -2.39 5.92 0.44
CA ARG A 19 -2.14 5.81 1.87
C ARG A 19 -2.06 7.17 2.56
N ARG A 20 -1.47 8.18 1.92
CA ARG A 20 -1.41 9.56 2.42
C ARG A 20 -2.81 10.15 2.61
N LEU A 21 -3.70 9.95 1.62
CA LEU A 21 -5.10 10.38 1.73
C LEU A 21 -5.79 9.71 2.93
N VAL A 22 -5.72 8.39 3.02
CA VAL A 22 -6.44 7.64 4.06
C VAL A 22 -5.82 7.81 5.44
N PHE A 23 -4.52 7.61 5.59
CA PHE A 23 -3.86 7.62 6.90
C PHE A 23 -3.59 9.05 7.36
N GLN A 24 -3.04 9.93 6.52
CA GLN A 24 -2.67 11.27 6.97
C GLN A 24 -3.86 12.23 6.93
N GLU A 25 -4.55 12.34 5.80
CA GLU A 25 -5.63 13.33 5.66
C GLU A 25 -6.91 12.92 6.38
N GLU A 26 -7.36 11.67 6.23
CA GLU A 26 -8.62 11.20 6.84
C GLU A 26 -8.45 10.76 8.30
N GLN A 27 -7.37 10.06 8.64
CA GLN A 27 -7.14 9.51 9.98
C GLN A 27 -6.18 10.32 10.85
N GLY A 28 -5.49 11.32 10.30
CA GLY A 28 -4.57 12.18 11.06
C GLY A 28 -3.27 11.50 11.51
N VAL A 29 -2.86 10.42 10.84
CA VAL A 29 -1.59 9.74 11.10
C VAL A 29 -0.43 10.65 10.68
N PRO A 30 0.55 10.92 11.57
CA PRO A 30 1.74 11.67 11.22
C PRO A 30 2.54 11.01 10.08
N SER A 31 3.02 11.84 9.14
CA SER A 31 3.72 11.34 7.94
C SER A 31 5.03 10.63 8.26
N ASP A 32 5.68 10.96 9.38
CA ASP A 32 6.96 10.40 9.83
C ASP A 32 6.86 8.98 10.39
N ILE A 33 5.64 8.50 10.71
CA ILE A 33 5.42 7.14 11.23
C ILE A 33 4.72 6.20 10.26
N GLU A 34 4.34 6.70 9.08
CA GLU A 34 3.53 5.93 8.14
C GLU A 34 4.32 4.82 7.43
N PHE A 35 5.55 5.11 7.01
CA PHE A 35 6.45 4.16 6.35
C PHE A 35 7.52 3.69 7.32
N ASP A 36 7.57 2.37 7.57
CA ASP A 36 8.40 1.78 8.61
C ASP A 36 9.73 1.20 8.08
N GLY A 37 10.03 1.45 6.80
CA GLY A 37 11.20 0.90 6.11
C GLY A 37 11.08 -0.58 5.74
N LEU A 38 10.00 -1.27 6.16
CA LEU A 38 9.71 -2.65 5.78
C LEU A 38 8.70 -2.71 4.62
N ASP A 39 8.34 -1.58 4.03
CA ASP A 39 7.42 -1.50 2.90
C ASP A 39 8.03 -2.08 1.62
N GLU A 40 9.32 -1.82 1.34
CA GLU A 40 10.02 -2.32 0.16
C GLU A 40 10.04 -3.85 0.03
N THR A 41 10.05 -4.54 1.18
CA THR A 41 10.11 -6.02 1.25
C THR A 41 8.73 -6.66 1.41
N ALA A 42 7.69 -5.86 1.60
CA ALA A 42 6.32 -6.35 1.71
C ALA A 42 5.72 -6.59 0.31
N GLN A 43 4.74 -7.49 0.24
CA GLN A 43 3.90 -7.62 -0.94
C GLN A 43 2.85 -6.53 -0.92
N HIS A 44 2.65 -5.88 -2.07
CA HIS A 44 1.61 -4.86 -2.23
C HIS A 44 0.62 -5.27 -3.32
N LEU A 45 -0.65 -4.93 -3.12
CA LEU A 45 -1.72 -5.09 -4.09
C LEU A 45 -2.36 -3.74 -4.35
N LEU A 46 -2.68 -3.44 -5.61
CA LEU A 46 -3.46 -2.27 -5.99
C LEU A 46 -4.83 -2.68 -6.52
N ALA A 47 -5.86 -1.97 -6.07
CA ALA A 47 -7.21 -2.08 -6.58
C ALA A 47 -7.45 -0.99 -7.62
N TYR A 48 -7.96 -1.36 -8.79
CA TYR A 48 -8.23 -0.45 -9.90
C TYR A 48 -9.72 -0.39 -10.21
N LEU A 49 -10.19 0.84 -10.46
CA LEU A 49 -11.50 1.15 -11.05
C LEU A 49 -11.23 2.05 -12.26
N ASP A 50 -11.66 1.63 -13.45
CA ASP A 50 -11.48 2.35 -14.72
C ASP A 50 -10.04 2.87 -14.91
N ASP A 51 -9.08 1.95 -14.77
CA ASP A 51 -7.62 2.16 -14.88
C ASP A 51 -6.99 3.11 -13.84
N ARG A 52 -7.78 3.60 -12.89
CA ARG A 52 -7.29 4.38 -11.75
C ARG A 52 -7.10 3.50 -10.53
N ALA A 53 -5.93 3.58 -9.90
CA ALA A 53 -5.70 2.97 -8.59
C ALA A 53 -6.53 3.70 -7.53
N VAL A 54 -7.37 2.95 -6.81
CA VAL A 54 -8.32 3.47 -5.80
C VAL A 54 -8.13 2.85 -4.43
N GLY A 55 -7.32 1.80 -4.31
CA GLY A 55 -7.00 1.17 -3.03
C GLY A 55 -5.65 0.47 -3.07
N THR A 56 -5.03 0.30 -1.91
CA THR A 56 -3.79 -0.46 -1.75
C THR A 56 -3.84 -1.33 -0.49
N ILE A 57 -3.19 -2.49 -0.55
CA ILE A 57 -2.97 -3.38 0.58
C ILE A 57 -1.48 -3.67 0.67
N ARG A 58 -0.95 -3.61 1.89
CA ARG A 58 0.38 -4.12 2.24
C ARG A 58 0.21 -5.44 2.98
N MET A 59 1.01 -6.43 2.62
CA MET A 59 1.03 -7.75 3.24
C MET A 59 2.47 -8.18 3.49
N ARG A 60 2.80 -8.50 4.74
CA ARG A 60 4.12 -8.97 5.13
C ARG A 60 4.03 -10.35 5.79
N TYR A 61 4.72 -11.32 5.20
CA TYR A 61 4.79 -12.67 5.77
C TYR A 61 5.68 -12.69 7.02
N LEU A 62 5.10 -13.13 8.14
CA LEU A 62 5.83 -13.38 9.40
C LEU A 62 6.32 -14.83 9.46
N LYS A 63 5.55 -15.75 8.88
CA LYS A 63 5.83 -17.20 8.71
C LYS A 63 5.18 -17.66 7.39
N PRO A 64 5.52 -18.85 6.85
CA PRO A 64 4.98 -19.31 5.57
C PRO A 64 3.44 -19.26 5.44
N ASN A 65 2.72 -19.44 6.56
CA ASN A 65 1.26 -19.45 6.60
C ASN A 65 0.67 -18.33 7.49
N LEU A 66 1.44 -17.28 7.80
CA LEU A 66 0.99 -16.18 8.63
C LEU A 66 1.50 -14.85 8.07
N ALA A 67 0.60 -14.02 7.58
CA ALA A 67 0.88 -12.67 7.12
C ALA A 67 0.19 -11.65 8.03
N LYS A 68 0.81 -10.46 8.14
CA LYS A 68 0.24 -9.25 8.75
C LYS A 68 0.04 -8.20 7.67
#